data_AF-D9WHP7-F1
#
_entry.id   AF-D9WHP7-F1
#
_cell.length_a   1.000
_cell.length_b   1.000
_cell.length_c   1.000
_cell.angle_alpha   90.00
_cell.angle_beta   90.00
_cell.angle_gamma   90.00
#
_symmetry.space_group_name_H-M   'P 1'
#
loop_
_entity.id
_entity.type
_entity.pdbx_description
1 polymer ?
#
loop_
_entity_poly.entity_id
_entity_poly.type
_entity_poly.pdbx_seq_one_letter_code
_entity_poly.pdbx_strand_id
1 'polypeptide(L)'
;MLSLRLGEAVGSCAVEPGALPYEAIDTCVGVDVARLLRHELAPVRVAALDAYLLRMLPHTSASGARPQPLAAGTSLEKSRARAEAVTGLLGPGPGRTVLVVGVVNSLLESLRSRGLGYVACDLKGGTTEWGEPVATDALAQLDRCDAVLASGMTLGNGTFEPLREHALRHGKPLVMFAQTGSAILPRFVGAGVTAVCAEPYPFFWLDGGPGLIHCYGGHYGGPA
;
A
#
# COMPACT_ATOMS: atom_id res chain seq x y z
N MET A 1 -13.52 -0.06 -4.12
CA MET A 1 -12.84 0.82 -3.15
C MET A 1 -13.91 1.54 -2.36
N LEU A 2 -13.84 1.55 -1.02
CA LEU A 2 -14.64 2.41 -0.15
C LEU A 2 -13.80 3.66 0.19
N SER A 3 -14.38 4.84 0.03
CA SER A 3 -13.72 6.11 0.40
C SER A 3 -14.64 6.95 1.26
N LEU A 4 -14.12 7.48 2.37
CA LEU A 4 -14.84 8.35 3.30
C LEU A 4 -14.16 9.70 3.37
N ARG A 5 -14.95 10.78 3.30
CA ARG A 5 -14.45 12.15 3.36
C ARG A 5 -14.70 12.76 4.75
N LEU A 6 -13.65 13.29 5.37
CA LEU A 6 -13.69 14.07 6.61
C LEU A 6 -13.07 15.45 6.38
N GLY A 7 -13.91 16.46 6.14
CA GLY A 7 -13.45 17.78 5.68
C GLY A 7 -12.76 17.69 4.32
N GLU A 8 -11.52 18.17 4.20
CA GLU A 8 -10.72 18.02 2.98
C GLU A 8 -10.05 16.65 2.81
N ALA A 9 -9.97 15.83 3.87
CA ALA A 9 -9.27 14.55 3.83
C ALA A 9 -10.18 13.42 3.36
N VAL A 10 -9.66 12.56 2.47
CA VAL A 10 -10.36 11.35 2.02
C VAL A 10 -9.50 10.14 2.38
N GLY A 11 -10.05 9.27 3.22
CA GLY A 11 -9.45 7.99 3.57
C GLY A 11 -10.11 6.86 2.82
N SER A 12 -9.36 5.80 2.52
CA SER A 12 -9.86 4.73 1.67
C SER A 12 -9.47 3.34 2.13
N CYS A 13 -10.34 2.37 1.83
CA CYS A 13 -10.09 0.96 2.01
C CYS A 13 -10.57 0.16 0.80
N ALA A 14 -9.69 -0.67 0.25
CA ALA A 14 -10.06 -1.64 -0.75
C ALA A 14 -10.98 -2.68 -0.12
N VAL A 15 -11.97 -3.10 -0.88
CA VAL A 15 -12.93 -4.14 -0.52
C VAL A 15 -13.04 -5.09 -1.69
N GLU A 16 -13.10 -6.38 -1.40
CA GLU A 16 -13.38 -7.36 -2.43
C GLU A 16 -14.78 -7.13 -3.02
N PRO A 17 -14.98 -7.41 -4.33
CA PRO A 17 -16.30 -7.35 -4.94
C PRO A 17 -17.30 -8.19 -4.13
N GLY A 18 -18.43 -7.58 -3.77
CA GLY A 18 -19.48 -8.22 -2.96
C GLY A 18 -19.24 -8.25 -1.45
N ALA A 19 -18.09 -7.80 -0.95
CA ALA A 19 -17.79 -7.80 0.49
C ALA A 19 -18.37 -6.61 1.26
N LEU A 20 -18.86 -5.59 0.55
CA LEU A 20 -19.49 -4.40 1.14
C LEU A 20 -21.00 -4.42 0.82
N PRO A 21 -21.87 -4.60 1.82
CA PRO A 21 -23.32 -4.46 1.62
C PRO A 21 -23.67 -3.04 1.16
N TYR A 22 -24.65 -2.89 0.28
CA TYR A 22 -24.98 -1.59 -0.30
C TYR A 22 -25.47 -0.61 0.78
N GLU A 23 -26.29 -1.11 1.70
CA GLU A 23 -26.81 -0.42 2.87
C GLU A 23 -25.72 0.08 3.84
N ALA A 24 -24.52 -0.52 3.79
CA ALA A 24 -23.40 -0.07 4.61
C ALA A 24 -22.92 1.34 4.21
N ILE A 25 -23.15 1.75 2.96
CA ILE A 25 -22.76 3.08 2.49
C ILE A 25 -23.69 4.14 3.09
N ASP A 26 -25.01 3.90 3.07
CA ASP A 26 -26.01 4.83 3.59
C ASP A 26 -25.82 5.10 5.09
N THR A 27 -25.42 4.07 5.84
CA THR A 27 -25.14 4.19 7.28
C THR A 27 -23.85 4.93 7.62
N CYS A 28 -23.00 5.25 6.62
CA CYS A 28 -21.78 6.02 6.82
C CYS A 28 -21.96 7.53 6.59
N VAL A 29 -22.97 7.94 5.82
CA VAL A 29 -23.14 9.35 5.40
C VAL A 29 -23.58 10.22 6.57
N GLY A 30 -22.90 11.35 6.78
CA GLY A 30 -23.23 12.32 7.83
C GLY A 30 -22.93 11.84 9.25
N VAL A 31 -22.29 10.67 9.40
CA VAL A 31 -21.97 10.08 10.70
C VAL A 31 -20.65 10.63 11.23
N ASP A 32 -20.60 10.87 12.54
CA ASP A 32 -19.40 11.31 13.25
C ASP A 32 -18.25 10.29 13.13
N VAL A 33 -17.03 10.79 12.96
CA VAL A 33 -15.84 9.95 12.75
C VAL A 33 -15.57 9.02 13.94
N ALA A 34 -15.86 9.41 15.18
CA ALA A 34 -15.66 8.54 16.33
C ALA A 34 -16.60 7.33 16.27
N ARG A 35 -17.83 7.51 15.74
CA ARG A 35 -18.75 6.38 15.52
C ARG A 35 -18.28 5.48 14.38
N LEU A 36 -17.77 6.05 13.28
CA LEU A 36 -17.22 5.28 12.16
C LEU A 36 -15.99 4.45 12.56
N LEU A 37 -15.15 4.96 13.46
CA LEU A 37 -14.00 4.22 14.02
C LEU A 37 -14.42 2.99 14.84
N ARG A 38 -15.68 2.92 15.30
CA ARG A 38 -16.27 1.78 16.02
C ARG A 38 -17.25 0.98 15.17
N HIS A 39 -17.31 1.24 13.86
CA HIS A 39 -18.22 0.54 12.95
C HIS A 39 -17.93 -0.96 12.92
N GLU A 40 -18.94 -1.81 12.72
CA GLU A 40 -18.78 -3.27 12.72
C GLU A 40 -17.91 -3.77 11.55
N LEU A 41 -18.03 -3.12 10.39
CA LEU A 41 -17.25 -3.43 9.19
C LEU A 41 -15.83 -2.87 9.28
N ALA A 42 -14.83 -3.75 9.15
CA ALA A 42 -13.42 -3.37 9.13
C ALA A 42 -13.07 -2.35 8.02
N PRO A 43 -13.57 -2.46 6.78
CA PRO A 43 -13.27 -1.48 5.74
C PRO A 43 -13.73 -0.05 6.08
N VAL A 44 -14.86 0.09 6.77
CA VAL A 44 -15.36 1.40 7.25
C VAL A 44 -14.41 1.95 8.30
N ARG A 45 -13.99 1.14 9.28
CA ARG A 45 -13.02 1.56 10.29
C ARG A 45 -11.69 2.00 9.68
N VAL A 46 -11.17 1.24 8.71
CA VAL A 46 -9.92 1.56 8.01
C VAL A 46 -10.05 2.87 7.24
N ALA A 47 -11.10 3.04 6.42
CA ALA A 47 -11.30 4.26 5.66
C ALA A 47 -11.50 5.49 6.58
N ALA A 48 -12.22 5.33 7.70
CA ALA A 48 -12.43 6.40 8.68
C ALA A 48 -11.14 6.78 9.41
N LEU A 49 -10.35 5.80 9.84
CA LEU A 49 -9.04 6.03 10.47
C LEU A 49 -8.06 6.70 9.49
N ASP A 50 -8.07 6.26 8.24
CA ASP A 50 -7.22 6.84 7.20
C ASP A 50 -7.58 8.32 6.95
N ALA A 51 -8.88 8.64 6.86
CA ALA A 51 -9.35 10.01 6.68
C ALA A 51 -9.00 10.90 7.90
N TYR A 52 -9.19 10.36 9.10
CA TYR A 52 -8.85 11.04 10.34
C TYR A 52 -7.36 11.34 10.45
N LEU A 53 -6.50 10.34 10.21
CA LEU A 53 -5.05 10.52 10.26
C LEU A 53 -4.56 11.44 9.16
N LEU A 54 -5.12 11.38 7.95
CA LEU A 54 -4.74 12.29 6.87
C LEU A 54 -5.09 13.76 7.22
N ARG A 55 -6.21 13.98 7.91
CA ARG A 55 -6.58 15.32 8.42
C ARG A 55 -5.64 15.80 9.53
N MET A 56 -5.27 14.93 10.46
CA MET A 56 -4.46 15.30 11.62
C MET A 56 -2.96 15.36 11.31
N LEU A 57 -2.48 14.53 10.40
CA LEU A 57 -1.08 14.34 10.02
C LEU A 57 -0.98 14.30 8.49
N PRO A 58 -1.28 15.42 7.79
CA PRO A 58 -1.22 15.46 6.34
C PRO A 58 0.17 15.09 5.84
N HIS A 59 0.25 14.61 4.59
CA HIS A 59 1.49 14.17 3.95
C HIS A 59 2.44 15.35 3.65
N THR A 60 3.06 15.86 4.70
CA THR A 60 4.04 16.95 4.68
C THR A 60 5.39 16.45 5.17
N SER A 61 6.46 17.20 4.87
CA SER A 61 7.79 16.93 5.40
C SER A 61 7.82 16.89 6.93
N ALA A 62 7.03 17.74 7.61
CA ALA A 62 6.88 17.73 9.06
C ALA A 62 6.29 16.41 9.59
N SER A 63 5.44 15.74 8.81
CA SER A 63 4.89 14.41 9.13
C SER A 63 5.81 13.26 8.70
N GLY A 64 6.98 13.56 8.12
CA GLY A 64 7.96 12.60 7.60
C GLY A 64 7.76 12.20 6.13
N ALA A 65 6.87 12.88 5.39
CA ALA A 65 6.58 12.56 4.00
C ALA A 65 7.61 13.19 3.05
N ARG A 66 8.04 12.41 2.05
CA ARG A 66 8.79 12.92 0.90
C ARG A 66 7.91 12.87 -0.35
N PRO A 67 7.46 14.02 -0.87
CA PRO A 67 6.62 14.03 -2.07
C PRO A 67 7.42 13.55 -3.27
N GLN A 68 6.78 12.70 -4.10
CA GLN A 68 7.30 12.31 -5.40
C GLN A 68 6.19 12.51 -6.45
N PRO A 69 6.42 13.38 -7.44
CA PRO A 69 5.44 13.66 -8.47
C PRO A 69 5.26 12.45 -9.39
N LEU A 70 4.03 12.23 -9.82
CA LEU A 70 3.69 11.38 -10.95
C LEU A 70 3.27 12.29 -12.10
N ALA A 71 3.93 12.16 -13.24
CA ALA A 71 3.55 12.90 -14.44
C ALA A 71 2.11 12.54 -14.87
N ALA A 72 1.46 13.46 -15.59
CA ALA A 72 0.25 13.13 -16.31
C ALA A 72 0.55 12.05 -17.36
N GLY A 73 -0.45 11.22 -17.67
CA GLY A 73 -0.29 10.12 -18.61
C GLY A 73 -1.33 9.04 -18.44
N THR A 74 -1.13 7.94 -19.15
CA THR A 74 -1.97 6.75 -19.06
C THR A 74 -1.85 6.08 -17.69
N SER A 75 -2.86 5.31 -17.30
CA SER A 75 -2.82 4.51 -16.08
C SER A 75 -1.61 3.58 -16.03
N LEU A 76 -1.16 3.05 -17.18
CA LEU A 76 0.01 2.17 -17.25
C LEU A 76 1.32 2.93 -16.98
N GLU A 77 1.51 4.09 -17.59
CA GLU A 77 2.70 4.94 -17.36
C GLU A 77 2.79 5.37 -15.90
N LYS A 78 1.68 5.83 -15.31
CA LYS A 78 1.63 6.22 -13.89
C LYS A 78 1.85 5.02 -12.96
N SER A 79 1.30 3.85 -13.30
CA SER A 79 1.52 2.61 -12.55
C SER A 79 3.00 2.19 -12.55
N ARG A 80 3.70 2.31 -13.69
CA ARG A 80 5.14 2.04 -13.81
C ARG A 80 5.98 3.02 -13.00
N ALA A 81 5.73 4.33 -13.12
CA ALA A 81 6.43 5.35 -12.34
C ALA A 81 6.24 5.15 -10.82
N ARG A 82 5.03 4.79 -10.39
CA ARG A 82 4.75 4.41 -9.00
C ARG A 82 5.49 3.14 -8.60
N ALA A 83 5.52 2.12 -9.46
CA ALA A 83 6.22 0.87 -9.19
C ALA A 83 7.73 1.09 -9.00
N GLU A 84 8.35 1.97 -9.79
CA GLU A 84 9.75 2.37 -9.62
C GLU A 84 10.01 3.02 -8.26
N ALA A 85 9.10 3.90 -7.82
CA ALA A 85 9.16 4.52 -6.49
C ALA A 85 9.08 3.47 -5.37
N VAL A 86 8.11 2.54 -5.47
CA VAL A 86 7.90 1.47 -4.48
C VAL A 86 9.12 0.55 -4.40
N THR A 87 9.62 0.05 -5.54
CA THR A 87 10.77 -0.86 -5.56
C THR A 87 12.06 -0.15 -5.15
N GLY A 88 12.17 1.16 -5.39
CA GLY A 88 13.29 1.98 -4.91
C GLY A 88 13.42 2.03 -3.39
N LEU A 89 12.31 1.87 -2.65
CA LEU A 89 12.33 1.87 -1.19
C LEU A 89 12.96 0.62 -0.56
N LEU A 90 13.14 -0.47 -1.32
CA LEU A 90 13.77 -1.71 -0.82
C LEU A 90 15.26 -1.55 -0.49
N GLY A 91 15.89 -0.48 -1.00
CA GLY A 91 17.33 -0.26 -0.89
C GLY A 91 18.15 -1.18 -1.81
N PRO A 92 19.49 -1.04 -1.79
CA PRO A 92 20.38 -1.89 -2.58
C PRO A 92 20.39 -3.33 -2.05
N GLY A 93 20.61 -4.30 -2.93
CA GLY A 93 20.71 -5.71 -2.56
C GLY A 93 20.58 -6.62 -3.77
N PRO A 94 21.64 -6.81 -4.56
CA PRO A 94 21.61 -7.69 -5.72
C PRO A 94 21.26 -9.12 -5.32
N GLY A 95 20.45 -9.79 -6.15
CA GLY A 95 20.10 -11.21 -5.94
C GLY A 95 19.11 -11.48 -4.81
N ARG A 96 18.54 -10.45 -4.16
CA ARG A 96 17.50 -10.63 -3.14
C ARG A 96 16.20 -11.13 -3.76
N THR A 97 15.51 -12.01 -3.03
CA THR A 97 14.16 -12.49 -3.36
C THR A 97 13.12 -11.72 -2.55
N VAL A 98 12.17 -11.09 -3.24
CA VAL A 98 11.14 -10.21 -2.65
C VAL A 98 9.78 -10.90 -2.67
N LEU A 99 9.14 -11.04 -1.51
CA LEU A 99 7.73 -11.42 -1.45
C LEU A 99 6.87 -10.23 -1.87
N VAL A 100 6.00 -10.40 -2.87
CA VAL A 100 5.08 -9.36 -3.34
C VAL A 100 3.65 -9.74 -3.00
N VAL A 101 3.08 -9.12 -1.97
CA VAL A 101 1.70 -9.35 -1.49
C VAL A 101 0.75 -8.33 -2.08
N GLY A 102 -0.22 -8.79 -2.87
CA GLY A 102 -1.11 -7.94 -3.68
C GLY A 102 -0.47 -7.65 -5.02
N VAL A 103 -0.55 -8.61 -5.94
CA VAL A 103 0.26 -8.63 -7.16
C VAL A 103 -0.16 -7.50 -8.10
N VAL A 104 0.85 -6.70 -8.52
CA VAL A 104 0.71 -5.71 -9.59
C VAL A 104 1.84 -5.95 -10.57
N ASN A 105 1.49 -6.19 -11.83
CA ASN A 105 2.45 -6.53 -12.89
C ASN A 105 3.56 -5.49 -13.06
N SER A 106 3.26 -4.19 -12.98
CA SER A 106 4.28 -3.13 -13.02
C SER A 106 5.30 -3.21 -11.86
N LEU A 107 4.90 -3.70 -10.68
CA LEU A 107 5.85 -3.94 -9.57
C LEU A 107 6.80 -5.08 -9.90
N LEU A 108 6.26 -6.18 -10.45
CA LEU A 108 7.07 -7.32 -10.85
C LEU A 108 8.03 -6.94 -11.98
N GLU A 109 7.57 -6.20 -12.98
CA GLU A 109 8.38 -5.64 -14.08
C GLU A 109 9.54 -4.79 -13.51
N SER A 110 9.24 -3.92 -12.54
CA SER A 110 10.23 -3.06 -11.88
C SER A 110 11.24 -3.83 -11.01
N LEU A 111 10.84 -4.95 -10.38
CA LEU A 111 11.77 -5.82 -9.67
C LEU A 111 12.72 -6.54 -10.63
N ARG A 112 12.19 -7.05 -11.76
CA ARG A 112 12.99 -7.73 -12.80
C ARG A 112 14.03 -6.79 -13.41
N SER A 113 13.65 -5.56 -13.73
CA SER A 113 14.59 -4.58 -14.31
C SER A 113 15.72 -4.19 -13.36
N ARG A 114 15.51 -4.36 -12.04
CA ARG A 114 16.52 -4.19 -10.99
C ARG A 114 17.32 -5.46 -10.69
N GLY A 115 17.07 -6.58 -11.37
CA GLY A 115 17.73 -7.86 -11.11
C GLY A 115 17.35 -8.50 -9.77
N LEU A 116 16.16 -8.18 -9.24
CA LEU A 116 15.62 -8.77 -8.01
C LEU A 116 14.71 -9.95 -8.35
N GLY A 117 14.87 -11.05 -7.62
CA GLY A 117 13.93 -12.16 -7.66
C GLY A 117 12.64 -11.81 -6.92
N TYR A 118 11.54 -12.50 -7.22
CA TYR A 118 10.30 -12.32 -6.46
C TYR A 118 9.50 -13.61 -6.31
N VAL A 119 8.66 -13.61 -5.28
CA VAL A 119 7.56 -14.56 -5.11
C VAL A 119 6.27 -13.74 -5.14
N ALA A 120 5.47 -13.92 -6.19
CA ALA A 120 4.18 -13.26 -6.32
C ALA A 120 3.15 -13.95 -5.43
N CYS A 121 2.42 -13.17 -4.63
CA CYS A 121 1.41 -13.70 -3.71
C CYS A 121 0.14 -12.84 -3.70
N ASP A 122 -1.00 -13.47 -3.93
CA ASP A 122 -2.31 -12.84 -3.87
C ASP A 122 -3.34 -13.87 -3.38
N LEU A 123 -4.31 -13.45 -2.58
CA LEU A 123 -5.35 -14.36 -2.04
C LEU A 123 -6.13 -15.06 -3.16
N LYS A 124 -6.25 -14.42 -4.34
CA LYS A 124 -6.94 -14.99 -5.50
C LYS A 124 -6.09 -16.01 -6.28
N GLY A 125 -4.78 -16.05 -6.05
CA GLY A 125 -3.85 -16.83 -6.86
C GLY A 125 -3.82 -16.36 -8.32
N GLY A 126 -3.62 -17.30 -9.24
CA GLY A 126 -3.54 -17.03 -10.68
C GLY A 126 -2.11 -17.14 -11.23
N THR A 127 -1.85 -16.42 -12.32
CA THR A 127 -0.57 -16.41 -13.01
C THR A 127 -0.15 -14.97 -13.32
N THR A 128 1.15 -14.68 -13.23
CA THR A 128 1.73 -13.40 -13.65
C THR A 128 1.65 -13.24 -15.17
N GLU A 129 1.95 -12.04 -15.69
CA GLU A 129 2.03 -11.80 -17.14
C GLU A 129 3.10 -12.66 -17.84
N TRP A 130 4.08 -13.18 -17.09
CA TRP A 130 5.11 -14.09 -17.58
C TRP A 130 4.76 -15.58 -17.39
N GLY A 131 3.53 -15.89 -16.96
CA GLY A 131 3.06 -17.26 -16.77
C GLY A 131 3.57 -17.94 -15.51
N GLU A 132 4.11 -17.20 -14.55
CA GLU A 132 4.58 -17.75 -13.27
C GLU A 132 3.41 -17.87 -12.28
N PRO A 133 3.34 -18.93 -11.46
CA PRO A 133 2.24 -19.12 -10.53
C PRO A 133 2.26 -18.08 -9.40
N VAL A 134 1.08 -17.61 -9.01
CA VAL A 134 0.88 -16.71 -7.86
C VAL A 134 0.51 -17.54 -6.64
N ALA A 135 1.33 -17.47 -5.60
CA ALA A 135 1.05 -18.11 -4.31
C ALA A 135 -0.16 -17.47 -3.62
N THR A 136 -0.83 -18.23 -2.75
CA THR A 136 -2.04 -17.77 -2.04
C THR A 136 -1.85 -17.55 -0.54
N ASP A 137 -0.73 -18.04 0.01
CA ASP A 137 -0.38 -17.89 1.42
C ASP A 137 0.95 -17.14 1.56
N ALA A 138 0.85 -15.85 1.88
CA ALA A 138 1.99 -14.97 2.07
C ALA A 138 2.85 -15.38 3.28
N LEU A 139 2.24 -15.87 4.36
CA LEU A 139 2.97 -16.24 5.57
C LEU A 139 3.84 -17.47 5.32
N ALA A 140 3.36 -18.43 4.54
CA ALA A 140 4.14 -19.57 4.08
C ALA A 140 5.27 -19.20 3.08
N GLN A 141 5.31 -17.97 2.58
CA GLN A 141 6.41 -17.48 1.74
C GLN A 141 7.46 -16.67 2.51
N LEU A 142 7.19 -16.28 3.76
CA LEU A 142 8.03 -15.30 4.44
C LEU A 142 9.47 -15.79 4.61
N ASP A 143 9.68 -17.01 5.11
CA ASP A 143 11.03 -17.51 5.46
C ASP A 143 11.98 -17.63 4.26
N ARG A 144 11.46 -17.82 3.05
CA ARG A 144 12.25 -17.96 1.81
C ARG A 144 12.54 -16.63 1.10
N CYS A 145 12.04 -15.51 1.62
CA CYS A 145 12.20 -14.20 1.01
C CYS A 145 13.04 -13.27 1.90
N ASP A 146 13.84 -12.40 1.28
CA ASP A 146 14.74 -11.45 1.94
C ASP A 146 14.08 -10.09 2.21
N ALA A 147 12.91 -9.85 1.63
CA ALA A 147 12.13 -8.62 1.77
C ALA A 147 10.66 -8.87 1.47
N VAL A 148 9.81 -7.94 1.89
CA VAL A 148 8.37 -7.96 1.60
C VAL A 148 7.95 -6.61 1.02
N LEU A 149 7.33 -6.63 -0.15
CA LEU A 149 6.46 -5.57 -0.66
C LEU A 149 5.02 -5.97 -0.38
N ALA A 150 4.28 -5.20 0.39
CA ALA A 150 2.90 -5.51 0.72
C ALA A 150 1.94 -4.37 0.38
N SER A 151 0.82 -4.72 -0.22
CA SER A 151 -0.27 -3.79 -0.49
C SER A 151 -0.93 -3.33 0.80
N GLY A 152 -1.38 -2.07 0.83
CA GLY A 152 -2.19 -1.56 1.93
C GLY A 152 -3.51 -2.31 2.15
N MET A 153 -3.97 -3.09 1.15
CA MET A 153 -5.15 -3.96 1.27
C MET A 153 -5.03 -4.99 2.41
N THR A 154 -3.81 -5.30 2.85
CA THR A 154 -3.54 -6.15 4.02
C THR A 154 -4.17 -5.63 5.32
N LEU A 155 -4.44 -4.32 5.44
CA LEU A 155 -5.22 -3.75 6.53
C LEU A 155 -6.69 -4.16 6.48
N GLY A 156 -7.28 -4.21 5.28
CA GLY A 156 -8.70 -4.48 5.08
C GLY A 156 -9.08 -5.94 5.28
N ASN A 157 -8.16 -6.87 5.03
CA ASN A 157 -8.38 -8.31 5.17
C ASN A 157 -7.70 -8.93 6.42
N GLY A 158 -7.09 -8.11 7.28
CA GLY A 158 -6.50 -8.55 8.55
C GLY A 158 -5.14 -9.24 8.46
N THR A 159 -4.49 -9.24 7.29
CA THR A 159 -3.19 -9.91 7.10
C THR A 159 -1.97 -9.02 7.38
N PHE A 160 -2.17 -7.72 7.63
CA PHE A 160 -1.07 -6.78 7.89
C PHE A 160 -0.27 -7.14 9.15
N GLU A 161 -0.95 -7.42 10.26
CA GLU A 161 -0.28 -7.56 11.57
C GLU A 161 0.67 -8.77 11.61
N PRO A 162 0.27 -9.98 11.16
CA PRO A 162 1.19 -11.11 11.06
C PRO A 162 2.42 -10.83 10.18
N LEU A 163 2.26 -10.10 9.06
CA LEU A 163 3.37 -9.69 8.20
C LEU A 163 4.33 -8.74 8.94
N ARG A 164 3.78 -7.72 9.61
CA ARG A 164 4.53 -6.72 10.38
C ARG A 164 5.30 -7.37 11.54
N GLU A 165 4.66 -8.25 12.29
CA GLU A 165 5.29 -8.95 13.42
C GLU A 165 6.42 -9.87 12.96
N HIS A 166 6.26 -10.60 11.85
CA HIS A 166 7.35 -11.38 11.30
C HIS A 166 8.50 -10.47 10.83
N ALA A 167 8.19 -9.41 10.09
CA ALA A 167 9.20 -8.46 9.62
C ALA A 167 10.01 -7.87 10.78
N LEU A 168 9.33 -7.46 11.85
CA LEU A 168 9.95 -6.92 13.05
C LEU A 168 10.81 -7.97 13.76
N ARG A 169 10.29 -9.18 14.00
CA ARG A 169 11.01 -10.25 14.69
C ARG A 169 12.29 -10.69 13.98
N HIS A 170 12.26 -10.70 12.65
CA HIS A 170 13.38 -11.18 11.83
C HIS A 170 14.22 -10.06 11.21
N GLY A 171 13.95 -8.80 11.53
CA GLY A 171 14.64 -7.65 10.93
C GLY A 171 14.49 -7.57 9.41
N LYS A 172 13.41 -8.14 8.86
CA LYS A 172 13.19 -8.24 7.42
C LYS A 172 12.58 -6.94 6.89
N PRO A 173 13.12 -6.35 5.80
CA PRO A 173 12.52 -5.16 5.22
C PRO A 173 11.08 -5.39 4.77
N LEU A 174 10.16 -4.59 5.31
CA LEU A 174 8.75 -4.55 4.93
C LEU A 174 8.42 -3.17 4.38
N VAL A 175 8.17 -3.10 3.08
CA VAL A 175 7.77 -1.87 2.40
C VAL A 175 6.30 -1.97 2.02
N MET A 176 5.52 -0.97 2.40
CA MET A 176 4.11 -0.90 2.05
C MET A 176 3.89 -0.01 0.83
N PHE A 177 3.03 -0.43 -0.09
CA PHE A 177 2.51 0.44 -1.14
C PHE A 177 1.00 0.61 -0.95
N ALA A 178 0.57 1.85 -0.68
CA ALA A 178 -0.68 2.08 0.03
C ALA A 178 -1.55 3.11 -0.66
N GLN A 179 -2.61 2.63 -1.32
CA GLN A 179 -3.82 3.43 -1.58
C GLN A 179 -4.84 3.23 -0.44
N THR A 180 -4.94 2.00 0.07
CA THR A 180 -5.63 1.71 1.34
C THR A 180 -4.74 2.06 2.51
N GLY A 181 -5.25 2.83 3.47
CA GLY A 181 -4.49 3.17 4.68
C GLY A 181 -3.24 4.01 4.39
N SER A 182 -3.32 4.92 3.41
CA SER A 182 -2.20 5.75 2.97
C SER A 182 -1.62 6.63 4.09
N ALA A 183 -2.45 7.08 5.05
CA ALA A 183 -2.06 7.82 6.24
C ALA A 183 -1.87 6.92 7.48
N ILE A 184 -2.43 5.71 7.49
CA ILE A 184 -2.26 4.71 8.56
C ILE A 184 -0.85 4.11 8.54
N LEU A 185 -0.46 3.51 7.40
CA LEU A 185 0.76 2.71 7.29
C LEU A 185 2.05 3.48 7.60
N PRO A 186 2.19 4.78 7.23
CA PRO A 186 3.34 5.57 7.63
C PRO A 186 3.58 5.64 9.14
N ARG A 187 2.55 5.41 9.98
CA ARG A 187 2.67 5.45 11.44
C ARG A 187 3.39 4.22 12.01
N PHE A 188 3.58 3.18 11.19
CA PHE A 188 4.32 1.97 11.55
C PHE A 188 5.78 1.99 11.08
N VAL A 189 6.23 3.07 10.43
CA VAL A 189 7.63 3.20 10.01
C VAL A 189 8.53 3.24 11.25
N GLY A 190 9.51 2.32 11.30
CA GLY A 190 10.35 2.10 12.48
C GLY A 190 9.74 1.14 13.52
N ALA A 191 8.48 0.75 13.35
CA ALA A 191 7.77 -0.20 14.20
C ALA A 191 7.34 -1.46 13.38
N GLY A 192 8.31 -2.05 12.66
CA GLY A 192 8.10 -3.24 11.83
C GLY A 192 7.79 -2.95 10.36
N VAL A 193 7.44 -1.71 9.99
CA VAL A 193 7.47 -1.25 8.60
C VAL A 193 8.76 -0.46 8.37
N THR A 194 9.46 -0.76 7.27
CA THR A 194 10.71 -0.10 6.88
C THR A 194 10.46 1.16 6.08
N ALA A 195 9.49 1.11 5.17
CA ALA A 195 9.14 2.23 4.31
C ALA A 195 7.69 2.13 3.80
N VAL A 196 7.14 3.26 3.36
CA VAL A 196 5.81 3.33 2.76
C VAL A 196 5.84 4.22 1.53
N CYS A 197 5.28 3.74 0.42
CA CYS A 197 4.85 4.57 -0.71
C CYS A 197 3.34 4.79 -0.57
N ALA A 198 2.95 5.93 0.01
CA ALA A 198 1.57 6.31 0.21
C ALA A 198 1.04 7.06 -1.01
N GLU A 199 -0.19 6.74 -1.42
CA GLU A 199 -0.91 7.41 -2.50
C GLU A 199 -2.29 7.79 -1.98
N PRO A 200 -2.47 9.04 -1.50
CA PRO A 200 -3.76 9.52 -1.04
C PRO A 200 -4.72 9.68 -2.23
N TYR A 201 -6.01 9.78 -1.94
CA TYR A 201 -7.01 10.13 -2.95
C TYR A 201 -6.75 11.55 -3.50
N PRO A 202 -6.92 11.80 -4.82
CA PRO A 202 -7.35 10.86 -5.86
C PRO A 202 -6.23 9.94 -6.37
N PHE A 203 -6.58 8.68 -6.65
CA PHE A 203 -5.63 7.68 -7.14
C PHE A 203 -5.25 7.89 -8.61
N PHE A 204 -4.07 7.43 -9.00
CA PHE A 204 -3.52 7.61 -10.35
C PHE A 204 -4.42 7.04 -11.45
N TRP A 205 -5.24 6.03 -11.14
CA TRP A 205 -6.13 5.36 -12.08
C TRP A 205 -7.51 6.03 -12.18
N LEU A 206 -7.82 7.00 -11.30
CA LEU A 206 -9.02 7.83 -11.37
C LEU A 206 -8.82 9.11 -12.18
N ASP A 207 -7.60 9.64 -12.21
CA ASP A 207 -7.26 10.89 -12.88
C ASP A 207 -6.01 10.73 -13.76
N GLY A 208 -6.12 11.14 -15.03
CA GLY A 208 -5.00 11.15 -15.99
C GLY A 208 -4.05 12.35 -15.82
N GLY A 209 -4.43 13.35 -15.03
CA GLY A 209 -3.61 14.51 -14.68
C GLY A 209 -2.37 14.17 -13.84
N PRO A 210 -1.52 15.17 -13.53
CA PRO A 210 -0.38 14.97 -12.64
C PRO A 210 -0.87 14.58 -11.24
N GLY A 211 -0.11 13.69 -10.59
CA GLY A 211 -0.43 13.20 -9.24
C GLY A 211 0.76 13.30 -8.29
N LEU A 212 0.53 12.95 -7.03
CA LEU A 212 1.56 12.95 -6.00
C LEU A 212 1.49 11.67 -5.18
N ILE A 213 2.62 10.99 -5.04
CA ILE A 213 2.81 9.94 -4.05
C ILE A 213 3.76 10.45 -2.96
N HIS A 214 3.70 9.84 -1.78
CA HIS A 214 4.46 10.25 -0.62
C HIS A 214 5.26 9.08 -0.07
N CYS A 215 6.58 9.21 -0.11
CA CYS A 215 7.48 8.20 0.41
C CYS A 215 7.86 8.48 1.85
N TYR A 216 7.81 7.46 2.70
CA TYR A 216 8.22 7.47 4.09
C TYR A 216 9.29 6.42 4.34
N GLY A 217 10.27 6.73 5.18
CA GLY A 217 11.38 5.80 5.44
C GLY A 217 12.15 5.41 4.17
N GLY A 218 12.94 4.33 4.28
CA GLY A 218 13.74 3.80 3.17
C GLY A 218 14.92 4.68 2.72
N HIS A 219 15.88 4.05 2.06
CA HIS A 219 17.01 4.73 1.42
C HIS A 219 16.58 5.22 0.04
N TYR A 220 16.22 6.50 -0.09
CA TYR A 220 16.10 7.09 -1.42
C TYR A 220 17.49 7.52 -1.85
N GLY A 221 18.09 6.76 -2.77
CA GLY A 221 19.14 7.26 -3.64
C GLY A 221 18.50 8.06 -4.77
N GLY A 222 17.99 9.25 -4.49
CA GLY A 222 17.74 10.24 -5.53
C GLY A 222 19.05 10.99 -5.83
N PRO A 223 19.31 11.43 -7.08
CA PRO A 223 20.54 12.14 -7.41
C PRO A 223 20.64 13.43 -6.58
N ALA A 224 21.86 13.72 -6.12
CA ALA A 224 22.23 15.02 -5.56
C ALA A 224 22.19 16.11 -6.64
#